data_AF-A0A8T5N9I2-F1
#
_entry.id   AF-A0A8T5N9I2-F1
#
_cell.length_a   1.000
_cell.length_b   1.000
_cell.length_c   1.000
_cell.angle_alpha   90.00
_cell.angle_beta   90.00
_cell.angle_gamma   90.00
#
_symmetry.space_group_name_H-M   'P 1'
#
loop_
_entity.id
_entity.type
_entity.pdbx_description
1 polymer ?
#
loop_
_entity_poly.entity_id
_entity_poly.type
_entity_poly.pdbx_seq_one_letter_code
_entity_poly.pdbx_strand_id
1 'polypeptide(L)'
;NMYIIETKSTKDAANDIDTKIKAIAASGICSKISMVKNIPETNQPRIWNYVLLPQNIFDEMEGSGLRSLIERCESNLALLKMKRE
;
A
#
# COMPACT_ATOMS: atom_id res chain seq x y z
N ASN A 1 -8.51 -10.59 -2.44
CA ASN A 1 -7.31 -9.75 -2.28
C ASN A 1 -6.89 -9.77 -0.83
N MET A 2 -5.59 -9.91 -0.57
CA MET A 2 -4.99 -9.73 0.75
C MET A 2 -4.33 -8.35 0.81
N TYR A 3 -4.57 -7.62 1.90
CA TYR A 3 -4.03 -6.28 2.09
C TYR A 3 -3.03 -6.29 3.25
N ILE A 4 -1.83 -5.75 2.99
CA ILE A 4 -0.85 -5.42 4.03
C ILE A 4 -0.93 -3.91 4.23
N ILE A 5 -1.52 -3.50 5.35
CA ILE A 5 -1.74 -2.09 5.67
C ILE A 5 -0.66 -1.65 6.67
N GLU A 6 0.15 -0.68 6.28
CA GLU A 6 1.12 -0.03 7.16
C GLU A 6 0.64 1.37 7.50
N THR A 7 0.44 1.64 8.79
CA THR A 7 0.05 2.97 9.28
C THR A 7 1.28 3.83 9.55
N LYS A 8 1.22 5.11 9.16
CA LYS A 8 2.26 6.10 9.48
C LYS A 8 1.67 7.44 9.89
N SER A 9 2.46 8.18 10.67
CA SER A 9 2.16 9.58 10.91
C SER A 9 2.12 10.34 9.57
N THR A 10 1.31 11.40 9.51
CA THR A 10 1.24 12.28 8.34
C THR A 10 2.62 12.81 7.96
N LYS A 11 3.43 13.19 8.96
CA LYS A 11 4.77 13.73 8.77
C LYS A 11 5.69 12.73 8.08
N ASP A 12 5.72 11.49 8.56
CA ASP A 12 6.64 10.47 8.05
C ASP A 12 6.21 10.01 6.65
N ALA A 13 4.92 9.76 6.45
CA ALA A 13 4.41 9.39 5.12
C ALA A 13 4.68 10.47 4.06
N ALA A 14 4.60 11.75 4.44
CA ALA A 14 4.80 12.86 3.53
C ALA A 14 6.27 13.21 3.28
N ASN A 15 7.15 13.09 4.29
CA ASN A 15 8.48 13.69 4.25
C ASN A 15 9.63 12.72 4.49
N ASP A 16 9.40 11.59 5.16
CA ASP A 16 10.48 10.64 5.44
C ASP A 16 10.83 9.84 4.17
N ILE A 17 12.04 10.07 3.67
CA ILE A 17 12.55 9.44 2.44
C ILE A 17 12.61 7.91 2.62
N ASP A 18 13.03 7.47 3.80
CA ASP A 18 13.18 6.05 4.13
C ASP A 18 11.83 5.33 4.09
N THR A 19 10.80 5.93 4.68
CA THR A 19 9.41 5.46 4.63
C THR A 19 8.92 5.34 3.19
N LYS A 20 9.16 6.34 2.34
CA LYS A 20 8.77 6.29 0.92
C LYS A 20 9.46 5.17 0.16
N ILE A 21 10.77 5.00 0.37
CA ILE A 21 11.56 3.94 -0.27
C ILE A 21 11.02 2.56 0.15
N LYS A 22 10.77 2.36 1.45
CA LYS A 22 10.22 1.11 2.00
C LYS A 22 8.82 0.83 1.47
N ALA A 23 7.95 1.84 1.40
CA ALA A 23 6.61 1.70 0.85
C ALA A 23 6.61 1.27 -0.62
N ILE A 24 7.49 1.87 -1.45
CA ILE A 24 7.65 1.48 -2.85
C ILE A 24 8.19 0.05 -2.96
N ALA A 25 9.19 -0.32 -2.14
CA ALA A 25 9.76 -1.66 -2.13
C ALA A 25 8.72 -2.72 -1.71
N ALA A 26 7.94 -2.46 -0.66
CA ALA A 26 6.88 -3.33 -0.18
C ALA A 26 5.78 -3.52 -1.24
N SER A 27 5.37 -2.44 -1.92
CA SER A 27 4.47 -2.49 -3.07
C SER A 27 5.02 -3.38 -4.18
N GLY A 28 6.30 -3.21 -4.53
CA GLY A 28 6.97 -4.04 -5.54
C GLY A 28 7.04 -5.52 -5.17
N ILE A 29 7.28 -5.84 -3.89
CA ILE A 29 7.28 -7.22 -3.39
C ILE A 29 5.87 -7.82 -3.50
N CYS A 30 4.83 -7.10 -3.09
CA CYS A 30 3.44 -7.57 -3.20
C CYS A 30 3.05 -7.87 -4.66
N SER A 31 3.47 -7.03 -5.61
CA SER A 31 3.29 -7.30 -7.03
C SER A 31 4.03 -8.57 -7.47
N LYS A 32 5.28 -8.76 -7.03
CA LYS A 32 6.06 -9.98 -7.34
C LYS A 32 5.42 -11.24 -6.77
N ILE A 33 4.98 -11.23 -5.52
CA ILE A 33 4.31 -12.36 -4.87
C ILE A 33 3.02 -12.69 -5.61
N SER A 34 2.26 -11.68 -6.04
CA SER A 34 1.01 -11.88 -6.78
C SER A 34 1.20 -12.56 -8.15
N MET A 35 2.41 -12.55 -8.70
CA MET A 35 2.75 -13.23 -9.96
C MET A 35 3.19 -14.70 -9.75
N VAL A 36 3.44 -15.13 -8.51
CA VAL A 36 3.91 -16.48 -8.22
C VAL A 36 2.80 -17.50 -8.48
N LYS A 37 3.05 -18.44 -9.39
CA LYS A 37 2.19 -19.59 -9.60
C LYS A 37 2.46 -20.62 -8.51
N ASN A 38 1.52 -20.76 -7.58
CA ASN A 38 1.56 -21.86 -6.61
C ASN A 38 1.19 -23.16 -7.31
N ILE A 39 2.19 -24.03 -7.52
CA ILE A 39 2.04 -25.41 -8.00
C ILE A 39 2.78 -26.31 -7.01
N PRO A 40 2.10 -27.22 -6.29
CA PRO A 40 0.64 -27.46 -6.33
C PRO A 40 -0.17 -26.26 -5.82
N GLU A 41 -1.47 -26.23 -6.13
CA GLU A 41 -2.33 -25.17 -5.64
C GLU A 41 -2.34 -25.15 -4.10
N THR A 42 -2.11 -23.97 -3.54
CA THR A 42 -2.18 -23.74 -2.10
C THR A 42 -3.38 -22.85 -1.79
N ASN A 43 -3.88 -22.90 -0.54
CA ASN A 43 -4.93 -22.01 -0.06
C ASN A 43 -4.42 -20.58 0.25
N GLN A 44 -3.33 -20.15 -0.40
CA GLN A 44 -2.74 -18.85 -0.16
C GLN A 44 -3.42 -17.78 -1.02
N PRO A 45 -3.51 -16.52 -0.54
CA PRO A 45 -3.99 -15.42 -1.36
C PRO A 45 -3.18 -15.27 -2.65
N ARG A 46 -3.89 -15.10 -3.77
CA ARG A 46 -3.28 -14.88 -5.10
C ARG A 46 -2.87 -13.43 -5.35
N ILE A 47 -3.57 -12.49 -4.74
CA ILE A 47 -3.37 -11.05 -4.95
C ILE A 47 -3.02 -10.44 -3.59
N TRP A 48 -1.82 -9.87 -3.51
CA TRP A 48 -1.28 -9.15 -2.37
C TRP A 48 -1.14 -7.68 -2.76
N ASN A 49 -1.69 -6.79 -1.94
CA ASN A 49 -1.60 -5.36 -2.12
C ASN A 49 -1.02 -4.73 -0.85
N TYR A 50 0.01 -3.90 -1.01
CA TYR A 50 0.53 -3.08 0.07
C TYR A 50 -0.13 -1.71 0.05
N VAL A 51 -0.58 -1.26 1.22
CA VAL A 51 -1.24 0.02 1.41
C VAL A 51 -0.48 0.78 2.50
N LEU A 52 0.12 1.90 2.13
CA LEU A 52 0.61 2.88 3.10
C LEU A 52 -0.59 3.76 3.49
N LEU A 53 -0.96 3.75 4.76
CA LEU A 53 -2.04 4.53 5.34
C LEU A 53 -1.50 5.68 6.21
N PRO A 54 -1.44 6.91 5.68
CA PRO A 54 -1.14 8.11 6.45
C PRO A 54 -2.29 8.46 7.41
N GLN A 55 -1.95 8.96 8.60
CA GLN A 55 -2.93 9.40 9.59
C GLN A 55 -3.92 10.44 9.04
N ASN A 56 -3.46 11.46 8.31
CA ASN A 56 -4.36 12.46 7.73
C ASN A 56 -5.36 11.87 6.71
N ILE A 57 -4.99 10.79 5.99
CA ILE A 57 -5.91 10.12 5.08
C ILE A 57 -6.93 9.30 5.87
N PHE A 58 -6.52 8.65 6.95
CA PHE A 58 -7.45 7.95 7.85
C PHE A 58 -8.48 8.92 8.43
N ASP A 59 -8.03 10.06 8.96
CA ASP A 59 -8.88 11.09 9.56
C ASP A 59 -9.82 11.71 8.49
N GLU A 60 -9.33 11.99 7.28
CA GLU A 60 -10.14 12.50 6.15
C GLU A 60 -11.25 11.52 5.76
N MET A 61 -10.99 10.22 5.89
CA MET A 61 -11.84 9.13 5.41
C MET A 61 -12.59 8.44 6.55
N GLU A 62 -12.67 9.04 7.73
CA GLU A 62 -13.40 8.47 8.87
C GLU A 62 -14.89 8.26 8.49
N GLY A 63 -15.43 7.09 8.83
CA GLY A 63 -16.78 6.70 8.45
C GLY A 63 -16.93 6.23 6.99
N SER A 64 -15.89 6.31 6.17
CA SER A 64 -15.88 5.70 4.83
C SER A 64 -15.66 4.18 4.88
N GLY A 65 -16.07 3.50 3.81
CA GLY A 65 -15.78 2.08 3.65
C GLY A 65 -14.31 1.81 3.38
N LEU A 66 -13.80 0.66 3.84
CA LEU A 66 -12.41 0.22 3.65
C LEU A 66 -11.94 0.30 2.19
N ARG A 67 -12.82 0.00 1.23
CA ARG A 67 -12.49 0.08 -0.20
C ARG A 67 -12.13 1.50 -0.63
N SER A 68 -12.92 2.49 -0.23
CA SER A 68 -12.67 3.90 -0.54
C SER A 68 -11.39 4.41 0.11
N LEU A 69 -11.12 3.97 1.36
CA LEU A 69 -9.86 4.26 2.05
C LEU A 69 -8.65 3.72 1.26
N ILE A 70 -8.73 2.47 0.79
CA ILE A 70 -7.66 1.83 0.01
C ILE A 70 -7.44 2.57 -1.32
N GLU A 71 -8.50 2.90 -2.07
CA GLU A 71 -8.40 3.63 -3.34
C GLU A 71 -7.71 5.01 -3.16
N ARG A 72 -7.99 5.69 -2.04
CA ARG A 72 -7.34 6.95 -1.67
C ARG A 72 -5.85 6.75 -1.37
N CYS A 73 -5.49 5.72 -0.61
CA CYS A 73 -4.10 5.40 -0.31
C CYS A 73 -3.30 4.97 -1.56
N GLU A 74 -3.90 4.19 -2.46
CA GLU A 74 -3.27 3.76 -3.71
C GLU A 74 -2.96 4.95 -4.63
N SER A 75 -3.90 5.89 -4.73
CA SER A 75 -3.70 7.15 -5.45
C SER A 75 -2.54 7.96 -4.86
N ASN A 76 -2.46 8.05 -3.54
CA ASN A 76 -1.35 8.72 -2.86
C ASN A 76 0.01 8.03 -3.12
N LEU A 77 0.05 6.69 -3.09
CA LEU A 77 1.26 5.93 -3.38
C LEU A 77 1.70 6.07 -4.85
N ALA A 78 0.76 6.16 -5.79
CA ALA A 78 1.07 6.42 -7.20
C ALA A 78 1.77 7.78 -7.37
N LEU A 79 1.28 8.83 -6.69
CA LEU A 79 1.93 10.14 -6.67
C LEU A 79 3.36 10.09 -6.11
N LEU A 80 3.60 9.25 -5.09
CA LEU A 80 4.95 9.06 -4.53
C LEU A 80 5.89 8.39 -5.54
N LYS A 81 5.39 7.46 -6.36
CA LYS A 81 6.19 6.78 -7.41
C LYS A 81 6.59 7.76 -8.52
N MET A 82 5.67 8.62 -8.96
CA MET A 82 5.92 9.60 -10.03
C MET A 82 6.95 10.67 -9.64
N LYS A 83 7.03 11.07 -8.37
CA LYS A 83 8.02 12.07 -7.89
C LYS A 83 9.47 11.57 -7.91
N ARG A 84 9.71 10.30 -8.21
CA ARG A 84 11.04 9.67 -8.24
C ARG A 84 11.63 9.60 -9.66
N GLU A 85 10.80 9.81 -10.69
CA GLU A 85 11.19 9.93 -12.11
C GLU A 85 11.55 11.39 -12.44
#